data_AF-A0AAD0CBC8-F1
#
_entry.id   AF-A0AAD0CBC8-F1
#
_cell.length_a   1.000
_cell.length_b   1.000
_cell.length_c   1.000
_cell.angle_alpha   90.00
_cell.angle_beta   90.00
_cell.angle_gamma   90.00
#
_symmetry.space_group_name_H-M   'P 1'
#
loop_
_entity.id
_entity.type
_entity.pdbx_description
1 polymer ?
#
loop_
_entity_poly.entity_id
_entity_poly.type
_entity_poly.pdbx_seq_one_letter_code
_entity_poly.pdbx_strand_id
1 'polypeptide(L)' 'MTQNNQPEPLNKLVHDARAPLNRISMNAELIKLVLENDMPKEKALEALNKIISNCQQCSESLQKIVDSQ' A
#
# COMPACT_ATOMS: atom_id res chain seq x y z
N MET A 1 21.83 -7.05 -26.01
CA MET A 1 21.92 -7.05 -24.54
C MET A 1 20.70 -7.79 -24.01
N THR A 2 20.84 -9.09 -23.73
CA THR A 2 19.74 -9.93 -23.24
C THR A 2 19.48 -9.58 -21.79
N GLN A 3 18.33 -8.96 -21.49
CA GLN A 3 17.91 -8.75 -20.11
C GLN A 3 17.67 -10.13 -19.47
N ASN A 4 18.40 -10.44 -18.40
CA ASN A 4 18.18 -11.63 -17.61
C ASN A 4 16.79 -11.53 -16.96
N ASN A 5 15.83 -12.19 -17.57
CA ASN A 5 14.42 -12.22 -17.17
C ASN A 5 14.21 -13.25 -16.04
N GLN A 6 15.01 -13.17 -14.97
CA GLN A 6 14.78 -14.00 -13.79
C GLN A 6 13.60 -13.41 -13.00
N PRO A 7 12.59 -14.24 -12.65
CA PRO A 7 11.47 -13.77 -11.84
C PRO A 7 12.00 -13.18 -10.52
N GLU A 8 11.42 -12.06 -10.10
CA GLU A 8 11.80 -11.46 -8.82
C GLU A 8 11.56 -12.46 -7.69
N PRO A 9 12.48 -12.56 -6.71
CA PRO A 9 12.36 -13.57 -5.68
C PRO A 9 11.11 -13.29 -4.83
N LEU A 10 10.34 -14.34 -4.51
CA LEU A 10 9.05 -14.25 -3.83
C LEU A 10 9.11 -13.41 -2.53
N ASN A 11 10.21 -13.49 -1.80
CA ASN A 11 10.42 -12.69 -0.59
C ASN A 11 10.36 -11.18 -0.84
N LYS A 12 10.86 -10.71 -1.98
CA LYS A 12 10.82 -9.30 -2.40
C LYS A 12 9.39 -8.91 -2.77
N LEU A 13 8.70 -9.73 -3.55
CA LEU A 13 7.31 -9.47 -3.95
C LEU A 13 6.37 -9.42 -2.73
N VAL A 14 6.55 -10.33 -1.76
CA VAL A 14 5.80 -10.31 -0.49
C VAL A 14 6.14 -9.07 0.35
N HIS A 15 7.41 -8.67 0.40
CA HIS A 15 7.81 -7.45 1.08
C HIS A 15 7.15 -6.21 0.46
N ASP A 16 7.14 -6.14 -0.86
CA ASP A 16 6.53 -5.02 -1.60
C ASP A 16 5.02 -4.96 -1.39
N ALA A 17 4.33 -6.11 -1.26
CA ALA A 17 2.92 -6.17 -0.89
C ALA A 17 2.64 -5.74 0.58
N ARG A 18 3.60 -5.91 1.50
CA ARG A 18 3.46 -5.47 2.91
C ARG A 18 3.53 -3.95 3.06
N ALA A 19 4.30 -3.27 2.23
CA ALA A 19 4.45 -1.81 2.30
C ALA A 19 3.12 -1.04 2.20
N PRO A 20 2.23 -1.29 1.21
CA PRO A 20 0.93 -0.63 1.14
C PRO A 20 0.00 -1.04 2.29
N LEU A 21 0.05 -2.28 2.80
CA LEU A 21 -0.73 -2.70 3.97
C LEU A 21 -0.38 -1.89 5.23
N ASN A 22 0.92 -1.66 5.46
CA ASN A 22 1.39 -0.85 6.59
C ASN A 22 0.91 0.60 6.47
N ARG A 23 0.95 1.15 5.24
CA ARG A 23 0.46 2.51 4.98
C ARG A 23 -1.04 2.62 5.16
N ILE A 24 -1.83 1.60 4.79
CA ILE A 24 -3.27 1.56 5.06
C ILE A 24 -3.53 1.66 6.56
N SER A 25 -2.85 0.82 7.35
CA SER A 25 -3.00 0.79 8.80
C SER A 25 -2.65 2.15 9.43
N MET A 26 -1.51 2.74 9.05
CA MET A 26 -1.08 4.05 9.54
C MET A 26 -2.06 5.17 9.16
N ASN A 27 -2.58 5.20 7.92
CA ASN A 27 -3.54 6.23 7.51
C ASN A 27 -4.90 6.04 8.22
N ALA A 28 -5.30 4.81 8.53
CA ALA A 28 -6.51 4.55 9.32
C ALA A 28 -6.36 5.08 10.75
N GLU A 29 -5.20 4.88 11.38
CA GLU A 29 -4.87 5.48 12.68
C GLU A 29 -4.84 7.01 12.63
N LEU A 30 -4.29 7.59 11.56
CA LEU A 30 -4.28 9.04 11.35
C LEU A 30 -5.69 9.62 11.24
N ILE A 31 -6.63 8.91 10.59
CA ILE A 31 -8.03 9.34 10.52
C ILE A 31 -8.66 9.37 11.91
N LYS A 32 -8.41 8.34 12.75
CA LYS A 32 -8.86 8.34 14.14
C LYS A 32 -8.35 9.57 14.89
N LEU A 33 -7.04 9.84 14.79
CA LEU A 33 -6.42 11.01 15.42
C LEU A 33 -7.08 12.33 14.97
N VAL A 34 -7.34 12.48 13.67
CA VAL A 34 -7.98 13.68 13.11
C VAL A 34 -9.38 13.89 13.69
N LEU A 35 -10.16 12.82 13.80
CA LEU A 35 -11.53 12.87 14.33
C LEU A 35 -11.56 13.12 15.84
N GLU A 36 -10.66 12.49 16.60
CA GLU A 36 -10.60 12.60 18.07
C GLU A 36 -10.12 13.97 18.55
N ASN A 37 -9.32 14.68 17.73
CA ASN A 37 -8.68 15.95 18.09
C ASN A 37 -9.22 17.16 17.31
N ASP A 38 -10.38 17.03 16.67
CA ASP A 38 -11.04 18.10 15.87
C ASP A 38 -10.07 18.79 14.88
N MET A 39 -9.20 17.99 14.24
CA MET A 39 -8.26 18.49 13.24
C MET A 39 -8.98 18.78 11.91
N PRO A 40 -8.38 19.57 10.99
CA PRO A 40 -9.01 19.86 9.70
C PRO A 40 -9.43 18.61 8.93
N LYS A 41 -10.69 18.59 8.49
CA LYS A 41 -11.30 17.46 7.74
C LYS A 41 -10.49 17.08 6.50
N GLU A 42 -9.81 18.03 5.90
CA GLU A 42 -8.97 17.84 4.72
C GLU A 42 -7.87 16.81 4.98
N LYS A 43 -7.34 16.75 6.21
CA LYS A 43 -6.34 15.74 6.61
C LYS A 43 -6.91 14.31 6.62
N ALA A 44 -8.16 14.15 7.06
CA ALA A 44 -8.84 12.85 6.99
C ALA A 44 -9.10 12.46 5.53
N LEU A 45 -9.50 13.40 4.68
CA LEU A 45 -9.72 13.16 3.25
C LEU A 45 -8.41 12.76 2.54
N GLU A 46 -7.29 13.43 2.85
CA GLU A 46 -5.97 13.04 2.33
C GLU A 46 -5.57 11.64 2.79
N ALA A 47 -5.78 11.30 4.06
CA ALA A 47 -5.50 9.97 4.58
C ALA A 47 -6.37 8.89 3.92
N LEU A 48 -7.66 9.17 3.68
CA LEU A 48 -8.57 8.29 2.95
C LEU A 48 -8.12 8.07 1.50
N ASN A 49 -7.71 9.13 0.79
CA ASN A 49 -7.17 9.01 -0.57
C ASN A 49 -5.91 8.14 -0.60
N LYS A 50 -5.04 8.27 0.41
CA LYS A 50 -3.88 7.39 0.56
C LYS A 50 -4.29 5.94 0.81
N ILE A 51 -5.31 5.67 1.64
CA ILE A 51 -5.81 4.30 1.84
C ILE A 51 -6.27 3.71 0.51
N ILE A 52 -7.08 4.42 -0.26
CA ILE A 52 -7.59 3.97 -1.57
C ILE A 52 -6.43 3.64 -2.52
N SER A 53 -5.46 4.54 -2.63
CA SER A 53 -4.28 4.31 -3.48
C SER A 53 -3.44 3.10 -3.02
N ASN A 54 -3.26 2.91 -1.71
CA ASN A 54 -2.53 1.75 -1.20
C ASN A 54 -3.32 0.44 -1.40
N CYS A 55 -4.66 0.45 -1.36
CA CYS A 55 -5.46 -0.73 -1.73
C CYS A 55 -5.23 -1.13 -3.19
N GLN A 56 -5.15 -0.15 -4.11
CA GLN A 56 -4.82 -0.41 -5.51
C GLN A 56 -3.41 -0.98 -5.66
N GLN A 57 -2.41 -0.40 -4.97
CA GLN A 57 -1.04 -0.90 -4.96
C GLN A 57 -0.93 -2.32 -4.36
N CYS A 58 -1.72 -2.64 -3.32
CA CYS A 58 -1.83 -4.01 -2.80
C CYS A 58 -2.31 -4.96 -3.90
N SER A 59 -3.39 -4.60 -4.60
CA SER A 59 -3.93 -5.43 -5.68
C SER A 59 -2.89 -5.68 -6.77
N GLU A 60 -2.16 -4.66 -7.21
CA GLU A 60 -1.09 -4.78 -8.21
C GLU A 60 0.07 -5.66 -7.71
N SER A 61 0.46 -5.50 -6.44
CA SER A 61 1.54 -6.29 -5.84
C SER A 61 1.15 -7.77 -5.71
N LEU A 62 -0.10 -8.05 -5.35
CA LEU A 62 -0.64 -9.41 -5.32
C LEU A 62 -0.70 -10.02 -6.72
N GLN A 63 -1.11 -9.25 -7.74
CA GLN A 63 -1.11 -9.72 -9.13
C GLN A 63 0.29 -10.10 -9.59
N LYS A 64 1.31 -9.29 -9.27
CA LYS A 64 2.72 -9.62 -9.56
C LYS A 64 3.19 -10.91 -8.88
N ILE A 65 2.74 -11.17 -7.66
CA ILE A 65 3.06 -12.44 -6.98
C ILE A 65 2.47 -13.59 -7.79
N VAL A 66 1.19 -13.51 -8.18
CA VAL A 66 0.54 -14.56 -8.98
C VAL A 66 1.24 -14.75 -10.33
N ASP A 67 1.56 -13.67 -11.03
CA ASP A 67 2.20 -13.72 -12.35
C ASP A 67 3.65 -14.24 -12.31
N SER A 68 4.28 -14.22 -11.13
CA SER A 68 5.63 -14.72 -10.90
C SER A 68 5.71 -16.21 -10.53
N GLN A 69 4.56 -16.86 -10.29
CA GLN A 69 4.47 -18.29 -9.97
C GLN A 69 4.42 -19.16 -11.23
#